data_AF-A0A8C7ZIM2-F1
#
_entry.id   AF-A0A8C7ZIM2-F1
#
_cell.length_a   1.000
_cell.length_b   1.000
_cell.length_c   1.000
_cell.angle_alpha   90.00
_cell.angle_beta   90.00
_cell.angle_gamma   90.00
#
_symmetry.space_group_name_H-M   'P 1'
#
loop_
_entity.id
_entity.type
_entity.pdbx_description
1 polymer ?
#
loop_
_entity_poly.entity_id
_entity_poly.type
_entity_poly.pdbx_seq_one_letter_code
_entity_poly.pdbx_strand_id
1 'polypeptide(L)'
;MQPVRKVQSATHFKKVRGPSRSNNQVMVDDLLTPCSPGDPDAIEMTWMDVPSDKLLEPIVCMTDMLRSLSTTRPTVNTEDLFKVKKFSEDFGMEG
;
A
#
# COMPACT_ATOMS: atom_id res chain seq x y z
N MET A 1 -0.27 -3.79 3.11
CA MET A 1 0.52 -2.57 2.84
C MET A 1 1.18 -2.67 1.46
N GLN A 2 0.49 -2.27 0.39
CA GLN A 2 1.03 -2.41 -0.99
C GLN A 2 2.19 -1.43 -1.28
N PRO A 3 2.13 -0.13 -0.90
CA PRO A 3 3.25 0.80 -1.14
C PRO A 3 4.53 0.39 -0.43
N VAL A 4 4.43 -0.02 0.85
CA VAL A 4 5.58 -0.49 1.63
C VAL A 4 6.24 -1.69 0.97
N ARG A 5 5.44 -2.67 0.51
CA ARG A 5 5.96 -3.84 -0.22
C ARG A 5 6.63 -3.45 -1.52
N LYS A 6 6.06 -2.49 -2.28
CA LYS A 6 6.67 -1.97 -3.52
C LYS A 6 8.04 -1.36 -3.24
N VAL A 7 8.17 -0.55 -2.19
CA VAL A 7 9.46 0.05 -1.80
C VAL A 7 10.47 -1.03 -1.39
N GLN A 8 10.08 -1.94 -0.50
CA GLN A 8 10.99 -2.97 0.04
C GLN A 8 11.48 -3.97 -1.02
N SER A 9 10.67 -4.27 -2.03
CA SER A 9 11.01 -5.23 -3.10
C SER A 9 11.54 -4.57 -4.37
N ALA A 10 11.64 -3.23 -4.41
CA ALA A 10 12.16 -2.53 -5.57
C ALA A 10 13.68 -2.73 -5.70
N THR A 11 14.11 -2.92 -6.94
CA THR A 11 15.53 -3.02 -7.32
C THR A 11 16.04 -1.75 -7.99
N HIS A 12 15.13 -0.85 -8.38
CA HIS A 12 15.45 0.39 -9.07
C HIS A 12 14.61 1.53 -8.53
N PHE A 13 15.23 2.69 -8.42
CA PHE A 13 14.61 3.95 -8.03
C PHE A 13 14.93 5.01 -9.06
N LYS A 14 14.04 5.98 -9.25
CA LYS A 14 14.30 7.14 -10.09
C LYS A 14 14.13 8.43 -9.32
N LYS A 15 14.90 9.44 -9.72
CA LYS A 15 14.79 10.79 -9.16
C LYS A 15 13.53 11.47 -9.67
N VAL A 16 12.79 12.11 -8.77
CA VAL A 16 11.53 12.77 -9.07
C VAL A 16 11.38 14.06 -8.27
N ARG A 17 10.62 14.98 -8.85
CA ARG A 17 10.20 16.20 -8.19
C ARG A 17 8.99 15.95 -7.30
N GLY A 18 9.04 16.45 -6.07
CA GLY A 18 7.92 16.37 -5.13
C GLY A 18 8.08 17.26 -3.90
N PRO A 19 7.09 17.28 -3.00
CA PRO A 19 7.15 18.04 -1.76
C PRO A 19 8.23 17.50 -0.83
N SER A 20 9.03 18.40 -0.24
CA SER A 20 10.08 18.04 0.72
C SER A 20 9.49 17.34 1.96
N ARG A 21 10.19 16.32 2.46
CA ARG A 21 9.79 15.57 3.66
C ARG A 21 9.86 16.36 4.95
N SER A 22 10.64 17.44 4.96
CA SER A 22 10.72 18.37 6.10
C SER A 22 9.75 19.55 5.97
N ASN A 23 9.31 19.91 4.76
CA ASN A 23 8.38 21.02 4.52
C ASN A 23 7.59 20.82 3.21
N ASN A 24 6.31 20.47 3.35
CA ASN A 24 5.43 20.18 2.21
C ASN A 24 5.12 21.39 1.30
N GLN A 25 5.46 22.62 1.70
CA GLN A 25 5.31 23.81 0.84
C GLN A 25 6.49 24.00 -0.12
N VAL A 26 7.60 23.29 0.10
CA VAL A 26 8.81 23.38 -0.72
C VAL A 26 8.89 22.18 -1.65
N MET A 27 9.05 22.43 -2.94
CA MET A 27 9.29 21.38 -3.94
C MET A 27 10.79 21.14 -4.08
N VAL A 28 11.19 19.87 -4.08
CA VAL A 28 12.56 19.41 -4.28
C VAL A 28 12.61 18.42 -5.44
N ASP A 29 13.75 18.35 -6.13
CA ASP A 29 13.93 17.56 -7.36
C ASP A 29 14.75 16.27 -7.14
N ASP A 30 15.03 15.94 -5.87
CA ASP A 30 15.96 14.88 -5.48
C ASP A 30 15.30 13.73 -4.70
N LEU A 31 13.96 13.63 -4.72
CA LEU A 31 13.28 12.49 -4.13
C LEU A 31 13.46 11.24 -4.99
N LEU A 32 13.42 10.07 -4.36
CA LEU A 32 13.59 8.78 -4.99
C LEU A 32 12.31 7.97 -4.85
N THR A 33 11.74 7.53 -5.97
CA THR A 33 10.56 6.65 -5.99
C THR A 33 10.89 5.33 -6.68
N PRO A 34 10.34 4.20 -6.21
CA PRO A 34 10.48 2.91 -6.89
C PRO A 34 10.05 2.99 -8.37
N CYS A 35 10.81 2.36 -9.25
CA CYS A 35 10.48 2.30 -10.68
C CYS A 35 10.84 0.93 -11.30
N SER A 36 10.51 0.75 -12.57
CA SER A 36 10.88 -0.45 -13.33
C SER A 36 12.36 -0.35 -13.74
N PRO A 37 13.10 -1.47 -13.82
CA PRO A 37 14.45 -1.48 -14.40
C PRO A 37 14.51 -0.95 -15.84
N GLY A 38 13.40 -1.01 -16.59
CA GLY A 38 13.31 -0.48 -17.95
C GLY A 38 12.95 1.00 -18.03
N ASP A 39 12.78 1.71 -16.90
CA ASP A 39 12.56 3.15 -16.90
C ASP A 39 13.86 3.87 -17.33
N PRO A 40 13.83 4.83 -18.27
CA PRO A 40 15.05 5.50 -18.75
C PRO A 40 15.89 6.17 -17.65
N ASP A 41 15.24 6.62 -16.57
CA ASP A 41 15.87 7.28 -15.44
C ASP A 41 16.10 6.32 -14.25
N ALA A 42 16.02 5.00 -14.49
CA ALA A 42 16.19 3.99 -13.45
C ALA A 42 17.64 3.97 -12.94
N ILE A 43 17.78 4.06 -11.63
CA ILE A 43 19.03 3.90 -10.92
C ILE A 43 18.94 2.58 -10.14
N GLU A 44 19.84 1.65 -10.43
CA GLU A 44 19.93 0.38 -9.71
C GLU A 44 20.38 0.64 -8.26
N MET A 45 19.45 0.43 -7.33
CA MET A 45 19.67 0.56 -5.89
C MET A 45 18.49 -0.04 -5.12
N THR A 46 18.72 -0.38 -3.86
CA THR A 46 17.67 -0.90 -2.97
C THR A 46 17.15 0.19 -2.04
N TRP A 47 16.04 -0.07 -1.35
CA TRP A 47 15.50 0.87 -0.36
C TRP A 47 16.48 1.16 0.79
N MET A 48 17.46 0.28 1.04
CA MET A 48 18.50 0.48 2.06
C MET A 48 19.45 1.63 1.69
N ASP A 49 19.57 1.92 0.39
CA ASP A 49 20.45 2.96 -0.15
C ASP A 49 19.74 4.32 -0.25
N VAL A 50 18.41 4.34 -0.08
CA VAL A 50 17.59 5.55 -0.16
C VAL A 50 17.64 6.29 1.18
N PRO A 51 18.07 7.58 1.20
CA PRO A 51 18.01 8.38 2.42
C PRO A 51 16.57 8.51 2.94
N SER A 52 16.40 8.49 4.25
CA SER A 52 15.08 8.47 4.90
C SER A 52 14.22 9.71 4.60
N ASP A 53 14.85 10.84 4.31
CA ASP A 53 14.21 12.11 3.94
C ASP A 53 14.02 12.28 2.42
N LYS A 54 14.44 11.30 1.61
CA LYS A 54 14.36 11.35 0.14
C LYS A 54 13.42 10.32 -0.47
N LEU A 55 12.92 9.35 0.30
CA LEU A 55 11.96 8.39 -0.24
C LEU A 55 10.64 9.10 -0.64
N LEU A 56 10.19 8.93 -1.89
CA LEU A 56 8.84 9.23 -2.36
C LEU A 56 8.00 7.95 -2.47
N GLU A 57 7.16 7.66 -1.47
CA GLU A 57 6.29 6.49 -1.51
C GLU A 57 5.34 6.51 -2.71
N PRO A 58 5.14 5.38 -3.39
CA PRO A 58 4.18 5.29 -4.47
C PRO A 58 2.76 5.42 -3.94
N ILE A 59 1.92 6.13 -4.70
CA ILE A 59 0.50 6.30 -4.38
C ILE A 59 -0.21 4.95 -4.49
N VAL A 60 -1.12 4.68 -3.54
CA VAL A 60 -2.01 3.51 -3.61
C VAL A 60 -2.95 3.67 -4.79
N CYS A 61 -2.96 2.69 -5.70
CA CYS A 61 -3.86 2.70 -6.86
C CYS A 61 -4.85 1.53 -6.84
N MET A 62 -5.81 1.52 -7.78
CA MET A 62 -6.85 0.48 -7.81
C MET A 62 -6.28 -0.94 -7.95
N THR A 63 -5.17 -1.12 -8.67
CA THR A 63 -4.52 -2.43 -8.81
C THR A 63 -3.96 -2.94 -7.48
N ASP A 64 -3.56 -2.05 -6.58
CA ASP A 64 -3.15 -2.40 -5.21
C ASP A 64 -4.33 -2.91 -4.38
N MET A 65 -5.50 -2.29 -4.55
CA MET A 65 -6.74 -2.70 -3.90
C MET A 65 -7.19 -4.07 -4.39
N LEU A 66 -7.24 -4.27 -5.71
CA LEU A 66 -7.60 -5.55 -6.33
C LEU A 66 -6.65 -6.67 -5.91
N ARG A 67 -5.34 -6.42 -5.90
CA ARG A 67 -4.34 -7.39 -5.43
C ARG A 67 -4.58 -7.75 -3.96
N SER A 68 -4.82 -6.76 -3.11
CA SER A 68 -5.08 -7.01 -1.68
C SER A 68 -6.36 -7.84 -1.49
N LEU A 69 -7.44 -7.51 -2.20
CA LEU A 69 -8.69 -8.25 -2.19
C LEU A 69 -8.49 -9.72 -2.64
N SER A 70 -7.72 -9.94 -3.71
CA SER A 70 -7.49 -11.29 -4.24
C SER A 70 -6.79 -12.24 -3.27
N THR A 71 -6.02 -11.69 -2.32
CA THR A 71 -5.28 -12.47 -1.32
C THR A 71 -6.00 -12.60 0.03
N THR A 72 -7.10 -11.88 0.23
CA THR A 72 -7.87 -11.90 1.47
C THR A 72 -9.12 -12.74 1.29
N ARG A 73 -9.23 -13.82 2.06
CA ARG A 73 -10.43 -14.68 2.04
C ARG A 73 -11.52 -14.11 2.95
N PRO A 74 -12.80 -14.31 2.60
CA PRO A 74 -13.89 -14.01 3.53
C PRO A 74 -13.72 -14.86 4.80
N THR A 75 -13.88 -14.22 5.95
CA THR A 75 -13.69 -14.87 7.27
C THR A 75 -14.99 -15.43 7.83
N VAL A 76 -16.13 -14.87 7.45
CA VAL A 76 -17.45 -15.30 7.89
C VAL A 76 -18.01 -16.29 6.89
N ASN A 77 -18.36 -17.48 7.36
CA ASN A 77 -19.02 -18.50 6.55
C ASN A 77 -20.55 -18.47 6.75
N THR A 78 -21.26 -19.26 5.95
CA THR A 78 -22.72 -19.31 6.01
C THR A 78 -23.26 -19.89 7.33
N GLU A 79 -22.53 -20.80 7.97
CA GLU A 79 -22.93 -21.38 9.26
C GLU A 79 -22.90 -20.35 10.40
N ASP A 80 -21.90 -19.46 10.40
CA ASP A 80 -21.81 -18.36 11.36
C ASP A 80 -23.04 -17.46 11.23
N LEU A 81 -23.47 -17.17 9.99
CA LEU A 81 -24.68 -16.39 9.73
C LEU A 81 -25.95 -17.10 10.23
N PHE A 82 -26.04 -18.43 10.11
CA PHE A 82 -27.20 -19.19 10.63
C PHE A 82 -27.28 -19.14 12.16
N LYS A 83 -26.15 -19.21 12.86
CA LYS A 83 -26.13 -19.10 14.33
C LYS A 83 -26.59 -17.72 14.78
N VAL A 84 -26.11 -16.66 14.12
CA VAL A 84 -26.54 -15.28 14.42
C VAL A 84 -28.03 -15.10 14.13
N LYS A 85 -28.51 -15.61 12.99
CA LYS A 85 -29.92 -15.55 12.62
C LYS A 85 -30.81 -16.26 13.63
N LYS A 86 -30.43 -17.47 14.05
CA LYS A 86 -31.17 -18.23 15.06
C LYS A 86 -31.24 -17.49 16.39
N PHE A 87 -30.11 -16.93 16.86
CA PHE A 87 -30.10 -16.11 18.07
C PHE A 87 -31.05 -14.91 17.96
N SER A 88 -31.04 -14.20 16.82
CA SER A 88 -31.96 -13.08 16.61
C SER A 88 -33.43 -13.50 16.59
N GLU A 89 -33.76 -14.67 16.04
CA GLU A 89 -35.12 -15.24 16.03
C GLU A 89 -35.58 -15.69 17.43
N ASP A 90 -34.68 -16.30 18.21
CA ASP A 90 -34.98 -16.85 19.54
C ASP A 90 -35.16 -15.76 20.62
N PHE A 91 -34.46 -14.62 20.50
CA PHE A 91 -34.40 -13.59 21.56
C PHE A 91 -34.98 -12.21 21.18
N GLY A 92 -35.08 -11.87 19.88
CA GLY A 92 -35.68 -10.60 19.45
C GLY A 92 -34.94 -9.35 19.95
N MET A 93 -35.68 -8.29 20.29
CA MET A 93 -35.12 -6.99 20.73
C MET A 93 -34.88 -6.86 22.24
N GLU A 94 -35.53 -7.69 23.06
CA GLU A 94 -35.46 -7.65 24.53
C GLU A 94 -34.64 -8.82 25.11
N GLY A 95 -33.68 -9.33 24.32
CA GLY A 95 -32.95 -10.57 24.60
C GLY A 95 -32.44 -10.74 26.03
#